data_AF-A0A4P5WX65-F1
#
_entry.id   AF-A0A4P5WX65-F1
#
_cell.length_a   1.000
_cell.length_b   1.000
_cell.length_c   1.000
_cell.angle_alpha   90.00
_cell.angle_beta   90.00
_cell.angle_gamma   90.00
#
_symmetry.space_group_name_H-M   'P 1'
#
loop_
_entity.id
_entity.type
_entity.pdbx_description
1 polymer ?
#
loop_
_entity_poly.entity_id
_entity_poly.type
_entity_poly.pdbx_seq_one_letter_code
_entity_poly.pdbx_strand_id
1 'polypeptide(L)'
;MTRDEGQGPLAAVGRIGIGRVETVGEPHGLRVAIPIRSPRGTVETLLGTGSDLGAAIAAALGPLAPIPFAVESMTVIAGRGHTDARLARVLVRSHDVDRPRYAAGHAAAAGEATAAAVATLRALAAGGYLDRRLLPAGARDVETATERIVAGIGRLVPAAALSPETAGAVRELVARELNRFGEGQAIVAAHSPDPAAVLTRFDAQAALLEADGGAKTSDTGAATWWEWFPGLDNDPRTLRDVLAEMPSAPATAIPWIVRLFENDKSWLGLHGAVDLRTHDMIHVLLGRGLLDQDEAFVIGFTMGSTRAVTALERWVFRQAVSTLYPEPYRIPRKMLAAYDLGLEAGADMGVRNLHRAIRDEMLDRPLGETRRALGIDTSRLREFYARERAALPGTLASQRLPAAG
;
A
#
# COMPACT_ATOMS: atom_id res chain seq x y z
N MET A 1 -37.13 5.76 -15.29
CA MET A 1 -36.25 4.56 -15.22
C MET A 1 -35.46 4.65 -13.94
N THR A 2 -35.97 4.05 -12.87
CA THR A 2 -35.23 3.81 -11.62
C THR A 2 -34.16 2.76 -11.92
N ARG A 3 -32.88 3.12 -11.79
CA ARG A 3 -31.79 2.14 -11.79
C ARG A 3 -31.97 1.30 -10.55
N ASP A 4 -32.21 0.01 -10.76
CA ASP A 4 -32.15 -1.01 -9.72
C ASP A 4 -30.76 -0.94 -9.07
N GLU A 5 -30.67 -0.43 -7.84
CA GLU A 5 -29.45 -0.44 -7.06
C GLU A 5 -29.18 -1.89 -6.63
N GLY A 6 -28.58 -2.66 -7.54
CA GLY A 6 -28.41 -4.11 -7.40
C GLY A 6 -27.84 -4.48 -6.03
N GLN A 7 -28.59 -5.30 -5.28
CA GLN A 7 -28.25 -5.75 -3.92
C GLN A 7 -27.17 -6.85 -3.89
N GLY A 8 -26.17 -6.77 -4.76
CA GLY A 8 -25.07 -7.73 -4.83
C GLY A 8 -23.89 -7.36 -3.91
N PRO A 9 -23.08 -8.33 -3.44
CA PRO A 9 -21.88 -8.07 -2.63
C PRO A 9 -20.82 -7.20 -3.35
N LEU A 10 -20.85 -7.15 -4.68
CA LEU A 10 -20.02 -6.28 -5.53
C LEU A 10 -20.59 -4.85 -5.71
N ALA A 11 -21.72 -4.53 -5.09
CA ALA A 11 -22.30 -3.17 -5.16
C ALA A 11 -21.58 -2.15 -4.26
N ALA A 12 -20.74 -2.62 -3.34
CA ALA A 12 -19.96 -1.77 -2.43
C ALA A 12 -18.77 -1.10 -3.14
N VAL A 13 -18.46 0.13 -2.74
CA VAL A 13 -17.29 0.88 -3.22
C VAL A 13 -16.03 0.41 -2.48
N GLY A 14 -14.97 0.07 -3.21
CA GLY A 14 -13.64 -0.22 -2.65
C GLY A 14 -12.87 -1.32 -3.38
N ARG A 15 -11.75 -1.77 -2.81
CA ARG A 15 -10.82 -2.74 -3.43
C ARG A 15 -11.43 -4.15 -3.46
N ILE A 16 -11.22 -4.85 -4.56
CA ILE A 16 -11.45 -6.30 -4.67
C ILE A 16 -10.12 -7.07 -4.56
N GLY A 17 -10.14 -8.23 -3.91
CA GLY A 17 -9.01 -9.17 -3.87
C GLY A 17 -9.30 -10.39 -4.74
N ILE A 18 -8.28 -10.98 -5.38
CA ILE A 18 -8.40 -12.25 -6.12
C ILE A 18 -7.75 -13.36 -5.28
N GLY A 19 -8.47 -14.45 -5.05
CA GLY A 19 -7.94 -15.68 -4.46
C GLY A 19 -7.28 -16.60 -5.49
N ARG A 20 -6.86 -17.79 -5.05
CA ARG A 20 -6.30 -18.81 -5.95
C ARG A 20 -7.35 -19.22 -6.98
N VAL A 21 -7.00 -19.16 -8.26
CA VAL A 21 -7.89 -19.53 -9.35
C VAL A 21 -7.85 -21.03 -9.56
N GLU A 22 -9.02 -21.65 -9.62
CA GLU A 22 -9.17 -23.07 -9.93
C GLU A 22 -9.57 -23.25 -11.39
N THR A 23 -9.00 -24.27 -12.02
CA THR A 23 -9.30 -24.67 -13.40
C THR A 23 -9.82 -26.10 -13.43
N VAL A 24 -10.88 -26.33 -14.20
CA VAL A 24 -11.42 -27.66 -14.47
C VAL A 24 -11.53 -27.81 -15.98
N GLY A 25 -10.94 -28.88 -16.53
CA GLY A 25 -11.09 -29.23 -17.93
C GLY A 25 -12.51 -29.74 -18.21
N GLU A 26 -13.14 -29.23 -19.27
CA GLU A 26 -14.47 -29.63 -19.72
C GLU A 26 -14.36 -30.28 -21.11
N PRO A 27 -15.29 -31.16 -21.54
CA PRO A 27 -15.21 -31.85 -22.83
C PRO A 27 -15.04 -30.94 -24.06
N HIS A 28 -15.44 -29.68 -23.95
CA HIS A 28 -15.38 -28.68 -25.03
C HIS A 28 -14.72 -27.36 -24.59
N GLY A 29 -13.93 -27.35 -23.53
CA GLY A 29 -13.25 -26.13 -23.10
C GLY A 29 -12.65 -26.19 -21.71
N LEU A 30 -12.50 -25.02 -21.11
CA LEU A 30 -11.99 -24.81 -19.77
C LEU A 30 -13.03 -24.08 -18.93
N ARG A 31 -13.22 -24.52 -17.70
CA ARG A 31 -13.95 -23.80 -16.67
C ARG A 31 -12.98 -23.21 -15.66
N VAL A 32 -13.19 -21.95 -15.29
CA VAL A 32 -12.45 -21.27 -14.23
C VAL A 32 -13.39 -20.86 -13.09
N ALA A 33 -12.87 -20.93 -11.88
CA ALA A 33 -13.48 -20.36 -10.70
C ALA A 33 -12.51 -19.33 -10.08
N ILE A 34 -12.93 -18.08 -10.01
CA ILE A 34 -12.14 -16.95 -9.52
C ILE A 34 -12.76 -16.46 -8.20
N PRO A 35 -12.19 -16.79 -7.04
CA PRO A 35 -12.62 -16.23 -5.77
C PRO A 35 -12.30 -14.74 -5.73
N ILE A 36 -13.31 -13.91 -5.51
CA ILE A 36 -13.19 -12.47 -5.38
C ILE A 36 -13.66 -12.04 -4.00
N ARG A 37 -12.75 -11.40 -3.25
CA ARG A 37 -13.07 -10.75 -1.99
C ARG A 37 -13.58 -9.33 -2.28
N SER A 38 -14.82 -9.05 -1.91
CA SER A 38 -15.44 -7.74 -2.02
C SER A 38 -14.80 -6.72 -1.05
N PRO A 39 -15.08 -5.42 -1.22
CA PRO A 39 -14.62 -4.38 -0.28
C PRO A 39 -15.12 -4.58 1.16
N ARG A 40 -16.23 -5.31 1.34
CA ARG A 40 -16.79 -5.65 2.66
C ARG A 40 -16.21 -6.94 3.24
N GLY A 41 -15.22 -7.54 2.58
CA GLY A 41 -14.56 -8.76 3.01
C GLY A 41 -15.31 -10.05 2.66
N THR A 42 -16.49 -9.98 2.04
CA THR A 42 -17.22 -11.18 1.58
C THR A 42 -16.53 -11.79 0.37
N VAL A 43 -16.42 -13.12 0.33
CA VAL A 43 -15.84 -13.83 -0.82
C VAL A 43 -16.96 -14.37 -1.70
N GLU A 44 -16.94 -14.02 -2.98
CA GLU A 44 -17.82 -14.53 -4.02
C GLU A 44 -16.96 -15.22 -5.09
N THR A 45 -17.43 -16.33 -5.66
CA THR A 45 -16.68 -17.02 -6.73
C THR A 45 -17.30 -16.70 -8.08
N LEU A 46 -16.55 -16.01 -8.94
CA LEU A 46 -16.96 -15.79 -10.32
C LEU A 46 -16.61 -17.01 -11.16
N LEU A 47 -17.59 -17.48 -11.93
CA LEU A 47 -17.45 -18.67 -12.78
C LEU A 47 -17.41 -18.24 -14.24
N GLY A 48 -16.50 -18.82 -15.00
CA GLY A 48 -16.40 -18.61 -16.43
C GLY A 48 -16.09 -19.90 -17.16
N THR A 49 -16.61 -20.03 -18.37
CA THR A 49 -16.29 -21.13 -19.28
C THR A 49 -15.86 -20.56 -20.62
N GLY A 50 -14.90 -21.20 -21.27
CA GLY A 50 -14.37 -20.74 -22.55
C GLY A 50 -13.58 -21.82 -23.27
N SER A 51 -13.26 -21.58 -24.54
CA SER A 51 -12.44 -22.49 -25.37
C SER A 51 -11.01 -22.65 -24.86
N ASP A 52 -10.51 -21.66 -24.13
CA ASP A 52 -9.18 -21.60 -23.53
C ASP A 52 -9.21 -20.80 -22.22
N LEU A 53 -8.05 -20.67 -21.57
CA LEU A 53 -7.89 -19.96 -20.31
C LEU A 53 -8.25 -18.47 -20.41
N GLY A 54 -7.89 -17.80 -21.50
CA GLY A 54 -8.19 -16.39 -21.70
C GLY A 54 -9.70 -16.14 -21.86
N ALA A 55 -10.37 -16.96 -22.66
CA ALA A 55 -11.81 -16.92 -22.85
C ALA A 55 -12.57 -17.22 -21.56
N ALA A 56 -12.14 -18.25 -20.81
CA ALA A 56 -12.78 -18.61 -19.54
C ALA A 56 -12.63 -17.50 -18.49
N ILE A 57 -11.43 -16.88 -18.38
CA ILE A 57 -11.20 -15.73 -17.49
C ILE A 57 -12.02 -14.51 -17.92
N ALA A 58 -12.09 -14.21 -19.21
CA ALA A 58 -12.90 -13.10 -19.72
C ALA A 58 -14.39 -13.28 -19.38
N ALA A 59 -14.91 -14.49 -19.56
CA ALA A 59 -16.28 -14.84 -19.18
C ALA A 59 -16.53 -14.67 -17.67
N ALA A 60 -15.58 -15.11 -16.83
CA ALA A 60 -15.69 -14.98 -15.37
C ALA A 60 -15.66 -13.52 -14.91
N LEU A 61 -14.77 -12.69 -15.48
CA LEU A 61 -14.58 -11.30 -15.05
C LEU A 61 -15.54 -10.31 -15.72
N GLY A 62 -16.29 -10.73 -16.75
CA GLY A 62 -17.27 -9.93 -17.46
C GLY A 62 -18.22 -9.10 -16.58
N PRO A 63 -18.79 -9.66 -15.48
CA PRO A 63 -19.66 -8.90 -14.58
C PRO A 63 -19.01 -7.68 -13.90
N LEU A 64 -17.68 -7.63 -13.82
CA LEU A 64 -16.93 -6.50 -13.23
C LEU A 64 -16.65 -5.38 -14.24
N ALA A 65 -16.84 -5.65 -15.53
CA ALA A 65 -16.46 -4.78 -16.62
C ALA A 65 -17.71 -4.24 -17.33
N PRO A 66 -18.16 -2.99 -17.06
CA PRO A 66 -19.24 -2.36 -17.80
C PRO A 66 -18.99 -2.25 -19.32
N ILE A 67 -17.73 -2.32 -19.75
CA ILE A 67 -17.35 -2.36 -21.17
C ILE A 67 -17.02 -3.82 -21.54
N PRO A 68 -17.80 -4.46 -22.43
CA PRO A 68 -17.51 -5.82 -22.88
C PRO A 68 -16.13 -5.92 -23.53
N PHE A 69 -15.41 -6.99 -23.21
CA PHE A 69 -14.03 -7.19 -23.64
C PHE A 69 -13.74 -8.68 -23.90
N ALA A 70 -12.66 -8.91 -24.66
CA ALA A 70 -12.04 -10.21 -24.84
C ALA A 70 -10.57 -10.16 -24.43
N VAL A 71 -10.01 -11.31 -24.02
CA VAL A 71 -8.56 -11.49 -23.94
C VAL A 71 -8.06 -11.79 -25.34
N GLU A 72 -7.36 -10.83 -25.94
CA GLU A 72 -6.83 -10.92 -27.31
C GLU A 72 -5.57 -11.79 -27.38
N SER A 73 -4.68 -11.64 -26.39
CA SER A 73 -3.52 -12.50 -26.25
C SER A 73 -3.12 -12.68 -24.79
N MET A 74 -2.53 -13.83 -24.51
CA MET A 74 -2.04 -14.20 -23.19
C MET A 74 -0.73 -14.95 -23.34
N THR A 75 0.26 -14.59 -22.53
CA THR A 75 1.52 -15.31 -22.43
C THR A 75 1.81 -15.54 -20.95
N VAL A 76 2.01 -16.80 -20.58
CA VAL A 76 2.43 -17.16 -19.22
C VAL A 76 3.75 -17.89 -19.28
N ILE A 77 4.73 -17.44 -18.50
CA ILE A 77 6.06 -18.03 -18.42
C ILE A 77 6.41 -18.39 -16.97
N ALA A 78 7.33 -19.34 -16.79
CA ALA A 78 7.87 -19.66 -15.48
C ALA A 78 8.61 -18.46 -14.88
N GLY A 79 8.37 -18.17 -13.60
CA GLY A 79 9.13 -17.17 -12.85
C GLY A 79 10.56 -17.63 -12.62
N ARG A 80 11.52 -16.70 -12.61
CA ARG A 80 12.91 -17.01 -12.22
C ARG A 80 12.99 -17.14 -10.70
N GLY A 81 13.46 -18.28 -10.19
CA GLY A 81 13.92 -18.42 -8.79
C GLY A 81 12.97 -19.06 -7.78
N HIS A 82 11.70 -19.34 -8.12
CA HIS A 82 10.78 -20.12 -7.27
C HIS A 82 10.00 -21.14 -8.09
N THR A 83 9.80 -22.33 -7.53
CA THR A 83 9.31 -23.52 -8.28
C THR A 83 7.89 -23.35 -8.83
N ASP A 84 7.04 -22.51 -8.22
CA ASP A 84 5.62 -22.38 -8.59
C ASP A 84 5.16 -20.99 -9.07
N ALA A 85 6.06 -20.01 -9.09
CA ALA A 85 5.72 -18.68 -9.57
C ALA A 85 5.52 -18.68 -11.10
N ARG A 86 4.47 -18.02 -11.57
CA ARG A 86 4.17 -17.80 -12.99
C ARG A 86 4.03 -16.30 -13.25
N LEU A 87 4.64 -15.84 -14.35
CA LEU A 87 4.51 -14.48 -14.83
C LEU A 87 3.58 -14.48 -16.05
N ALA A 88 2.45 -13.79 -15.95
CA ALA A 88 1.49 -13.63 -17.03
C ALA A 88 1.57 -12.22 -17.62
N ARG A 89 1.41 -12.12 -18.94
CA ARG A 89 1.16 -10.90 -19.71
C ARG A 89 -0.12 -11.11 -20.51
N VAL A 90 -1.04 -10.16 -20.42
CA VAL A 90 -2.36 -10.22 -21.05
C VAL A 90 -2.61 -8.94 -21.83
N LEU A 91 -3.16 -9.07 -23.03
CA LEU A 91 -3.74 -7.99 -23.80
C LEU A 91 -5.25 -8.20 -23.85
N VAL A 92 -6.02 -7.19 -23.42
CA VAL A 92 -7.48 -7.17 -23.55
C VAL A 92 -7.89 -6.19 -24.64
N ARG A 93 -8.96 -6.54 -25.35
CA ARG A 93 -9.57 -5.72 -26.42
C ARG A 93 -11.06 -5.52 -26.13
N SER A 94 -11.58 -4.31 -26.32
CA SER A 94 -13.03 -4.08 -26.26
C SER A 94 -13.77 -4.79 -27.40
N HIS A 95 -15.01 -5.21 -27.16
CA HIS A 95 -15.87 -5.74 -28.22
C HIS A 95 -16.37 -4.67 -29.20
N ASP A 96 -16.24 -3.38 -28.86
CA ASP A 96 -16.54 -2.27 -29.78
C ASP A 96 -15.60 -2.35 -30.99
N VAL A 97 -16.14 -2.81 -32.13
CA VAL A 97 -15.40 -3.01 -33.38
C VAL A 97 -15.11 -1.68 -34.08
N ASP A 98 -15.96 -0.68 -33.87
CA ASP A 98 -15.82 0.64 -34.51
C ASP A 98 -14.80 1.51 -33.76
N ARG A 99 -14.61 1.26 -32.47
CA ARG A 99 -13.65 1.97 -31.61
C ARG A 99 -12.92 1.00 -30.69
N PRO A 100 -12.07 0.12 -31.24
CA PRO A 100 -11.37 -0.87 -30.45
C PRO A 100 -10.45 -0.19 -29.46
N ARG A 101 -10.66 -0.50 -28.18
CA ARG A 101 -9.76 -0.15 -27.09
C ARG A 101 -8.90 -1.36 -26.78
N TYR A 102 -7.66 -1.10 -26.42
CA TYR A 102 -6.74 -2.11 -25.94
C TYR A 102 -6.18 -1.70 -24.59
N ALA A 103 -5.95 -2.67 -23.74
CA ALA A 103 -5.16 -2.49 -22.53
C ALA A 103 -4.33 -3.74 -22.26
N ALA A 104 -3.12 -3.53 -21.76
CA ALA A 104 -2.26 -4.62 -21.35
C ALA A 104 -2.23 -4.70 -19.83
N GLY A 105 -1.96 -5.90 -19.32
CA GLY A 105 -1.74 -6.15 -17.91
C GLY A 105 -0.71 -7.25 -17.73
N HIS A 106 -0.07 -7.24 -16.57
CA HIS A 106 0.96 -8.21 -16.22
C HIS A 106 0.88 -8.52 -14.73
N ALA A 107 1.16 -9.76 -14.36
CA ALA A 107 1.12 -10.19 -12.97
C ALA A 107 2.03 -11.40 -12.73
N ALA A 108 2.54 -11.51 -11.51
CA ALA A 108 3.18 -12.71 -11.02
C ALA A 108 2.30 -13.32 -9.91
N ALA A 109 2.05 -14.63 -9.95
CA ALA A 109 1.31 -15.33 -8.92
C ALA A 109 1.69 -16.81 -8.85
N ALA A 110 1.25 -17.47 -7.77
CA ALA A 110 1.31 -18.93 -7.67
C ALA A 110 0.29 -19.56 -8.62
N GLY A 111 0.80 -20.27 -9.64
CA GLY A 111 -0.03 -20.91 -10.66
C GLY A 111 -0.40 -20.02 -11.84
N GLU A 112 -0.54 -20.67 -13.00
CA GLU A 112 -0.78 -20.03 -14.30
C GLU A 112 -2.12 -19.29 -14.36
N ALA A 113 -3.20 -19.95 -13.93
CA ALA A 113 -4.54 -19.37 -13.97
C ALA A 113 -4.68 -18.14 -13.06
N THR A 114 -4.07 -18.18 -11.87
CA THR A 114 -4.06 -17.04 -10.95
C THR A 114 -3.28 -15.86 -11.55
N ALA A 115 -2.09 -16.11 -12.10
CA ALA A 115 -1.27 -15.06 -12.72
C ALA A 115 -2.02 -14.43 -13.90
N ALA A 116 -2.64 -15.26 -14.75
CA ALA A 116 -3.45 -14.82 -15.87
C ALA A 116 -4.64 -13.97 -15.42
N ALA A 117 -5.42 -14.41 -14.42
CA ALA A 117 -6.60 -13.67 -13.95
C ALA A 117 -6.22 -12.31 -13.35
N VAL A 118 -5.15 -12.24 -12.56
CA VAL A 118 -4.65 -10.98 -11.98
C VAL A 118 -4.13 -10.05 -13.08
N ALA A 119 -3.41 -10.58 -14.08
CA ALA A 119 -2.95 -9.81 -15.22
C ALA A 119 -4.12 -9.24 -16.05
N THR A 120 -5.18 -10.04 -16.28
CA THR A 120 -6.41 -9.58 -16.95
C THR A 120 -7.09 -8.48 -16.15
N LEU A 121 -7.30 -8.65 -14.84
CA LEU A 121 -7.94 -7.63 -14.01
C LEU A 121 -7.16 -6.31 -14.01
N ARG A 122 -5.82 -6.37 -14.00
CA ARG A 122 -4.95 -5.19 -14.14
C ARG A 122 -5.11 -4.51 -15.49
N ALA A 123 -5.20 -5.29 -16.57
CA ALA A 123 -5.47 -4.76 -17.91
C ALA A 123 -6.83 -4.05 -17.95
N LEU A 124 -7.87 -4.63 -17.33
CA LEU A 124 -9.19 -4.02 -17.23
C LEU A 124 -9.18 -2.70 -16.45
N ALA A 125 -8.48 -2.66 -15.32
CA ALA A 125 -8.33 -1.44 -14.52
C ALA A 125 -7.56 -0.36 -15.30
N ALA A 126 -6.41 -0.70 -15.90
CA ALA A 126 -5.60 0.24 -16.66
C ALA A 126 -6.31 0.76 -17.92
N GLY A 127 -7.17 -0.05 -18.52
CA GLY A 127 -7.96 0.31 -19.70
C GLY A 127 -9.29 1.00 -19.42
N GLY A 128 -9.63 1.23 -18.14
CA GLY A 128 -10.92 1.81 -17.76
C GLY A 128 -12.12 0.92 -18.09
N TYR A 129 -11.91 -0.40 -18.20
CA TYR A 129 -12.97 -1.38 -18.41
C TYR A 129 -13.71 -1.71 -17.12
N LEU A 130 -13.00 -1.67 -15.99
CA LEU A 130 -13.51 -2.03 -14.67
C LEU A 130 -14.52 -0.99 -14.17
N ASP A 131 -15.54 -1.41 -13.42
CA ASP A 131 -16.42 -0.48 -12.74
C ASP A 131 -15.61 0.41 -11.77
N ARG A 132 -15.73 1.74 -11.93
CA ARG A 132 -14.97 2.73 -11.16
C ARG A 132 -15.23 2.64 -9.65
N ARG A 133 -16.34 2.03 -9.22
CA ARG A 133 -16.64 1.77 -7.80
C ARG A 133 -15.69 0.74 -7.19
N LEU A 134 -15.12 -0.15 -8.00
CA LEU A 134 -14.19 -1.19 -7.58
C LEU A 134 -12.73 -0.69 -7.52
N LEU A 135 -12.49 0.55 -7.96
CA LEU A 135 -11.17 1.19 -7.92
C LEU A 135 -10.97 2.01 -6.64
N PRO A 136 -9.79 1.94 -6.00
CA PRO A 136 -9.46 2.84 -4.89
C PRO A 136 -9.39 4.30 -5.37
N ALA A 137 -9.54 5.25 -4.43
CA ALA A 137 -9.57 6.68 -4.76
C ALA A 137 -8.34 7.15 -5.57
N GLY A 138 -7.13 6.71 -5.19
CA GLY A 138 -5.90 7.06 -5.92
C GLY A 138 -5.80 6.47 -7.32
N ALA A 139 -6.39 5.29 -7.57
CA ALA A 139 -6.37 4.67 -8.91
C ALA A 139 -7.24 5.45 -9.91
N ARG A 140 -8.30 6.13 -9.46
CA ARG A 140 -9.14 7.00 -10.30
C ARG A 140 -8.41 8.25 -10.78
N ASP A 141 -7.56 8.81 -9.93
CA ASP A 141 -6.71 9.96 -10.27
C ASP A 141 -5.63 9.56 -11.27
N VAL A 142 -5.00 8.39 -11.07
CA VAL A 142 -4.02 7.82 -12.01
C VAL A 142 -4.65 7.50 -13.36
N GLU A 143 -5.83 6.88 -13.40
CA GLU A 143 -6.59 6.62 -14.63
C GLU A 143 -6.86 7.94 -15.37
N THR A 144 -7.36 8.96 -14.67
CA THR A 144 -7.66 10.26 -15.26
C THR A 144 -6.41 10.96 -15.80
N ALA A 145 -5.28 10.90 -15.07
CA ALA A 145 -4.01 11.44 -15.51
C ALA A 145 -3.45 10.68 -16.73
N THR A 146 -3.56 9.35 -16.72
CA THR A 146 -3.16 8.48 -17.83
C THR A 146 -3.90 8.86 -19.09
N GLU A 147 -5.23 8.98 -19.05
CA GLU A 147 -6.04 9.35 -20.22
C GLU A 147 -5.66 10.74 -20.76
N ARG A 148 -5.38 11.72 -19.89
CA ARG A 148 -4.92 13.04 -20.33
C ARG A 148 -3.58 12.98 -21.05
N ILE A 149 -2.63 12.18 -20.54
CA ILE A 149 -1.30 12.02 -21.12
C ILE A 149 -1.38 11.28 -22.45
N VAL A 150 -2.10 10.15 -22.50
CA VAL A 150 -2.31 9.37 -23.74
C VAL A 150 -2.98 10.22 -24.80
N ALA A 151 -4.02 10.98 -24.44
CA ALA A 151 -4.66 11.92 -25.36
C ALA A 151 -3.71 13.05 -25.81
N GLY A 152 -2.81 13.50 -24.94
CA GLY A 152 -1.74 14.45 -25.27
C GLY A 152 -0.76 13.89 -26.30
N ILE A 153 -0.25 12.67 -26.07
CA ILE A 153 0.64 11.96 -27.00
C ILE A 153 -0.05 11.78 -28.36
N GLY A 154 -1.33 11.36 -28.35
CA GLY A 154 -2.11 11.19 -29.58
C GLY A 154 -2.30 12.48 -30.39
N ARG A 155 -2.25 13.67 -29.77
CA ARG A 155 -2.27 14.96 -30.48
C ARG A 155 -0.93 15.36 -31.08
N LEU A 156 0.18 14.83 -30.54
CA LEU A 156 1.55 15.14 -30.97
C LEU A 156 2.07 14.18 -32.03
N VAL A 157 1.46 13.00 -32.13
CA VAL A 157 1.80 11.98 -33.13
C VAL A 157 0.80 12.09 -34.29
N PRO A 158 1.24 12.13 -35.57
CA PRO A 158 0.34 12.14 -36.71
C PRO A 158 -0.67 10.99 -36.61
N ALA A 159 -1.96 11.28 -36.85
CA ALA A 159 -3.09 10.35 -36.62
C ALA A 159 -2.95 8.97 -37.30
N ALA A 160 -2.04 8.82 -38.27
CA ALA A 160 -1.75 7.57 -38.96
C ALA A 160 -0.69 6.67 -38.28
N ALA A 161 -0.07 7.07 -37.17
CA ALA A 161 1.12 6.40 -36.63
C ALA A 161 0.94 5.63 -35.30
N LEU A 162 -0.22 5.71 -34.63
CA LEU A 162 -0.49 4.93 -33.42
C LEU A 162 -1.65 3.99 -33.65
N SER A 163 -1.34 2.70 -33.86
CA SER A 163 -2.35 1.66 -33.84
C SER A 163 -3.08 1.66 -32.48
N PRO A 164 -4.37 1.26 -32.41
CA PRO A 164 -5.09 1.11 -31.15
C PRO A 164 -4.36 0.24 -30.12
N GLU A 165 -3.64 -0.78 -30.57
CA GLU A 165 -2.79 -1.66 -29.77
C GLU A 165 -1.61 -0.87 -29.18
N THR A 166 -0.95 -0.05 -29.99
CA THR A 166 0.13 0.84 -29.52
C THR A 166 -0.39 1.87 -28.52
N ALA A 167 -1.56 2.46 -28.76
CA ALA A 167 -2.20 3.37 -27.81
C ALA A 167 -2.54 2.67 -26.47
N GLY A 168 -2.98 1.41 -26.53
CA GLY A 168 -3.19 0.57 -25.35
C GLY A 168 -1.91 0.26 -24.59
N ALA A 169 -0.82 -0.04 -25.29
CA ALA A 169 0.49 -0.26 -24.69
C ALA A 169 1.05 1.03 -24.06
N VAL A 170 0.87 2.18 -24.71
CA VAL A 170 1.25 3.49 -24.15
C VAL A 170 0.41 3.82 -22.91
N ARG A 171 -0.89 3.52 -22.92
CA ARG A 171 -1.76 3.68 -21.75
C ARG A 171 -1.29 2.83 -20.57
N GLU A 172 -0.98 1.56 -20.81
CA GLU A 172 -0.44 0.68 -19.77
C GLU A 172 0.90 1.19 -19.24
N LEU A 173 1.82 1.59 -20.13
CA LEU A 173 3.11 2.15 -19.76
C LEU A 173 2.92 3.42 -18.91
N VAL A 174 2.06 4.35 -19.32
CA VAL A 174 1.84 5.60 -18.58
C VAL A 174 1.16 5.34 -17.24
N ALA A 175 0.11 4.51 -17.18
CA ALA A 175 -0.54 4.15 -15.91
C ALA A 175 0.45 3.45 -14.97
N ARG A 176 1.27 2.54 -15.52
CA ARG A 176 2.33 1.85 -14.78
C ARG A 176 3.38 2.83 -14.27
N GLU A 177 3.90 3.71 -15.11
CA GLU A 177 4.90 4.69 -14.71
C GLU A 177 4.33 5.74 -13.76
N LEU A 178 3.04 6.10 -13.83
CA LEU A 178 2.41 7.00 -12.86
C LEU A 178 2.20 6.34 -11.50
N ASN A 179 1.77 5.07 -11.47
CA ASN A 179 1.72 4.29 -10.24
C ASN A 179 3.14 4.14 -9.67
N ARG A 180 4.09 3.75 -10.51
CA ARG A 180 5.50 3.62 -10.15
C ARG A 180 6.15 4.96 -9.82
N PHE A 181 5.68 6.10 -10.32
CA PHE A 181 6.19 7.42 -9.97
C PHE A 181 5.55 7.89 -8.66
N GLY A 182 4.28 7.60 -8.41
CA GLY A 182 3.65 7.81 -7.10
C GLY A 182 4.34 6.99 -6.00
N GLU A 183 4.67 5.74 -6.29
CA GLU A 183 5.44 4.84 -5.41
C GLU A 183 6.93 5.20 -5.41
N GLY A 184 7.46 5.59 -6.57
CA GLY A 184 8.86 5.92 -6.83
C GLY A 184 9.29 7.27 -6.29
N GLN A 185 8.37 8.23 -6.15
CA GLN A 185 8.62 9.47 -5.41
C GLN A 185 8.78 9.17 -3.92
N ALA A 186 8.03 8.22 -3.36
CA ALA A 186 8.27 7.75 -1.99
C ALA A 186 9.64 7.02 -1.88
N ILE A 187 10.03 6.24 -2.90
CA ILE A 187 11.29 5.48 -2.94
C ILE A 187 12.54 6.35 -3.19
N VAL A 188 12.49 7.28 -4.15
CA VAL A 188 13.58 8.21 -4.48
C VAL A 188 13.78 9.22 -3.36
N ALA A 189 12.70 9.62 -2.69
CA ALA A 189 12.80 10.53 -1.59
C ALA A 189 13.41 9.84 -0.33
N ALA A 190 13.26 8.52 -0.16
CA ALA A 190 13.76 7.78 1.01
C ALA A 190 15.01 6.88 0.82
N HIS A 191 15.73 6.97 -0.31
CA HIS A 191 17.08 6.40 -0.54
C HIS A 191 17.23 4.86 -0.43
N SER A 192 17.32 4.15 -1.57
CA SER A 192 17.88 2.78 -1.59
C SER A 192 18.77 2.52 -2.83
N PRO A 193 19.84 1.69 -2.71
CA PRO A 193 20.98 1.67 -3.63
C PRO A 193 20.84 0.73 -4.85
N ASP A 194 19.69 0.09 -5.05
CA ASP A 194 19.44 -0.73 -6.25
C ASP A 194 18.11 -0.41 -6.94
N PRO A 195 18.13 0.44 -8.00
CA PRO A 195 16.99 0.78 -8.83
C PRO A 195 16.32 -0.42 -9.52
N ALA A 196 17.02 -1.55 -9.66
CA ALA A 196 16.52 -2.72 -10.38
C ALA A 196 15.54 -3.57 -9.55
N ALA A 197 15.67 -3.59 -8.22
CA ALA A 197 14.75 -4.31 -7.33
C ALA A 197 13.37 -3.63 -7.24
N VAL A 198 13.36 -2.29 -7.20
CA VAL A 198 12.15 -1.44 -7.19
C VAL A 198 11.27 -1.65 -8.42
N LEU A 199 11.88 -2.01 -9.55
CA LEU A 199 11.21 -2.27 -10.83
C LEU A 199 10.40 -3.57 -10.88
N THR A 200 10.50 -4.43 -9.87
CA THR A 200 9.95 -5.80 -9.92
C THR A 200 8.79 -6.06 -8.96
N ARG A 201 8.47 -5.13 -8.05
CA ARG A 201 7.39 -5.29 -7.07
C ARG A 201 6.20 -4.42 -7.44
N PHE A 202 5.21 -5.07 -8.06
CA PHE A 202 4.02 -4.44 -8.68
C PHE A 202 2.81 -4.31 -7.75
N ASP A 203 2.92 -4.69 -6.46
CA ASP A 203 1.85 -4.57 -5.48
C ASP A 203 2.46 -4.41 -4.09
N ALA A 204 2.57 -3.18 -3.60
CA ALA A 204 3.05 -2.89 -2.26
C ALA A 204 2.23 -3.62 -1.17
N GLN A 205 0.95 -3.94 -1.42
CA GLN A 205 0.13 -4.69 -0.47
C GLN A 205 0.42 -6.18 -0.47
N ALA A 206 0.97 -6.74 -1.57
CA ALA A 206 1.45 -8.12 -1.57
C ALA A 206 2.65 -8.29 -0.62
N ALA A 207 3.41 -7.23 -0.35
CA ALA A 207 4.46 -7.26 0.66
C ALA A 207 3.89 -7.42 2.09
N LEU A 208 2.61 -7.11 2.32
CA LEU A 208 1.94 -7.29 3.62
C LEU A 208 1.29 -8.67 3.77
N LEU A 209 1.38 -9.55 2.77
CA LEU A 209 0.80 -10.87 2.82
C LEU A 209 1.87 -11.93 3.00
N GLU A 210 1.56 -12.93 3.82
CA GLU A 210 2.28 -14.19 3.91
C GLU A 210 2.10 -15.00 2.62
N ALA A 211 2.93 -16.02 2.41
CA ALA A 211 2.87 -16.86 1.22
C ALA A 211 1.52 -17.59 1.05
N ASP A 212 0.78 -17.80 2.14
CA ASP A 212 -0.55 -18.40 2.17
C ASP A 212 -1.69 -17.37 2.00
N GLY A 213 -1.38 -16.08 1.87
CA GLY A 213 -2.33 -14.98 1.76
C GLY A 213 -2.83 -14.43 3.11
N GLY A 214 -2.31 -14.92 4.24
CA GLY A 214 -2.51 -14.31 5.56
C GLY A 214 -1.88 -12.92 5.64
N ALA A 215 -2.38 -12.05 6.53
CA ALA A 215 -1.75 -10.76 6.76
C ALA A 215 -0.52 -10.93 7.66
N LYS A 216 0.61 -10.35 7.26
CA LYS A 216 1.81 -10.27 8.09
C LYS A 216 1.52 -9.44 9.34
N THR A 217 1.91 -9.95 10.50
CA THR A 217 1.87 -9.22 11.78
C THR A 217 3.16 -8.45 12.04
N SER A 218 4.24 -8.79 11.34
CA SER A 218 5.54 -8.10 11.33
C SER A 218 6.31 -8.45 10.05
N ASP A 219 7.19 -7.56 9.58
CA ASP A 219 8.17 -7.84 8.53
C ASP A 219 9.48 -7.09 8.79
N THR A 220 10.24 -7.53 9.79
CA THR A 220 11.52 -6.88 10.13
C THR A 220 12.68 -7.35 9.26
N GLY A 221 12.54 -8.50 8.57
CA GLY A 221 13.52 -9.01 7.62
C GLY A 221 13.45 -8.34 6.23
N ALA A 222 12.55 -7.38 6.05
CA ALA A 222 12.35 -6.69 4.79
C ALA A 222 13.61 -5.94 4.34
N ALA A 223 14.03 -6.17 3.10
CA ALA A 223 15.17 -5.48 2.51
C ALA A 223 14.91 -3.98 2.22
N THR A 224 13.65 -3.54 2.30
CA THR A 224 13.24 -2.17 1.99
C THR A 224 12.45 -1.54 3.12
N TRP A 225 12.74 -0.28 3.43
CA TRP A 225 12.16 0.46 4.57
C TRP A 225 10.63 0.58 4.55
N TRP A 226 10.02 0.67 3.37
CA TRP A 226 8.57 0.83 3.24
C TRP A 226 7.80 -0.47 3.54
N GLU A 227 8.46 -1.62 3.38
CA GLU A 227 7.96 -2.94 3.78
C GLU A 227 8.25 -3.24 5.25
N TRP A 228 9.26 -2.59 5.84
CA TRP A 228 9.67 -2.86 7.20
C TRP A 228 8.62 -2.39 8.21
N PHE A 229 8.22 -3.29 9.10
CA PHE A 229 7.48 -2.95 10.33
C PHE A 229 7.68 -4.04 11.39
N PRO A 230 7.83 -3.67 12.67
CA PRO A 230 8.07 -4.63 13.73
C PRO A 230 6.79 -5.24 14.31
N GLY A 231 5.64 -4.56 14.18
CA GLY A 231 4.39 -5.00 14.78
C GLY A 231 4.42 -5.03 16.32
N LEU A 232 3.33 -5.47 16.92
CA LEU A 232 3.19 -5.58 18.38
C LEU A 232 3.43 -7.00 18.92
N ASP A 233 3.34 -8.03 18.07
CA ASP A 233 3.39 -9.44 18.48
C ASP A 233 4.83 -9.98 18.51
N ASN A 234 5.72 -9.24 19.17
CA ASN A 234 7.17 -9.48 19.21
C ASN A 234 7.78 -9.35 20.62
N ASP A 235 6.95 -9.49 21.66
CA ASP A 235 7.33 -9.33 23.06
C ASP A 235 8.62 -10.05 23.52
N PRO A 236 8.94 -11.28 23.05
CA PRO A 236 10.16 -11.99 23.44
C PRO A 236 11.44 -11.43 22.82
N ARG A 237 11.36 -10.69 21.72
CA ARG A 237 12.53 -10.12 21.04
C ARG A 237 13.10 -8.97 21.85
N THR A 238 14.41 -8.72 21.77
CA THR A 238 14.98 -7.54 22.41
C THR A 238 14.84 -6.30 21.52
N LEU A 239 14.89 -5.12 22.14
CA LEU A 239 14.87 -3.85 21.39
C LEU A 239 16.09 -3.74 20.47
N ARG A 240 17.26 -4.23 20.89
CA ARG A 240 18.47 -4.28 20.08
C ARG A 240 18.28 -5.12 18.81
N ASP A 241 17.69 -6.31 18.94
CA ASP A 241 17.54 -7.23 17.80
C ASP A 241 16.68 -6.62 16.71
N VAL A 242 15.57 -5.99 17.08
CA VAL A 242 14.65 -5.38 16.11
C VAL A 242 15.24 -4.12 15.49
N LEU A 243 15.96 -3.30 16.27
CA LEU A 243 16.65 -2.12 15.74
C LEU A 243 17.77 -2.48 14.75
N ALA A 244 18.49 -3.58 14.99
CA ALA A 244 19.55 -4.03 14.08
C ALA A 244 19.02 -4.42 12.69
N GLU A 245 17.72 -4.76 12.61
CA GLU A 245 17.02 -5.09 11.37
C GLU A 245 16.34 -3.88 10.73
N MET A 246 16.34 -2.73 11.40
CA MET A 246 15.72 -1.51 10.90
C MET A 246 16.57 -0.91 9.78
N PRO A 247 15.99 -0.62 8.60
CA PRO A 247 16.70 0.07 7.54
C PRO A 247 16.84 1.56 7.90
N SER A 248 17.96 1.92 8.53
CA SER A 248 18.24 3.28 8.98
C SER A 248 18.76 4.19 7.86
N ALA A 249 18.24 5.41 7.79
CA ALA A 249 18.84 6.49 7.01
C ALA A 249 19.98 7.17 7.81
N PRO A 250 21.09 7.59 7.16
CA PRO A 250 22.13 8.33 7.87
C PRO A 250 21.60 9.69 8.34
N ALA A 251 21.93 10.09 9.57
CA ALA A 251 21.47 11.36 10.17
C ALA A 251 21.81 12.61 9.34
N THR A 252 22.82 12.55 8.49
CA THR A 252 23.21 13.62 7.55
C THR A 252 22.20 13.85 6.43
N ALA A 253 21.30 12.88 6.16
CA ALA A 253 20.26 12.98 5.14
C ALA A 253 19.01 13.74 5.62
N ILE A 254 18.90 14.03 6.93
CA ILE A 254 17.74 14.71 7.52
C ILE A 254 17.88 16.24 7.30
N PRO A 255 16.94 16.89 6.58
CA PRO A 255 16.99 18.32 6.30
C PRO A 255 17.07 19.16 7.56
N TRP A 256 17.79 20.28 7.47
CA TRP A 256 17.97 21.22 8.58
C TRP A 256 16.64 21.69 9.19
N ILE A 257 15.57 21.78 8.39
CA ILE A 257 14.26 22.24 8.84
C ILE A 257 13.51 21.19 9.67
N VAL A 258 13.72 19.91 9.39
CA VAL A 258 13.21 18.80 10.22
C VAL A 258 13.97 18.80 11.54
N ARG A 259 15.31 18.93 11.48
CA ARG A 259 16.16 19.05 12.66
C ARG A 259 15.81 20.26 13.54
N LEU A 260 15.29 21.34 12.97
CA LEU A 260 14.92 22.54 13.72
C LEU A 260 13.72 22.30 14.66
N PHE A 261 12.75 21.47 14.27
CA PHE A 261 11.55 21.24 15.08
C PHE A 261 11.64 19.97 15.94
N GLU A 262 12.35 18.95 15.47
CA GLU A 262 12.31 17.60 16.07
C GLU A 262 13.58 17.22 16.83
N ASN A 263 14.70 17.95 16.66
CA ASN A 263 15.93 17.67 17.41
C ASN A 263 15.87 18.29 18.82
N ASP A 264 16.19 17.49 19.83
CA ASP A 264 16.22 17.88 21.24
C ASP A 264 17.22 19.00 21.57
N LYS A 265 18.24 19.18 20.73
CA LYS A 265 19.24 20.26 20.84
C LYS A 265 18.88 21.52 20.05
N SER A 266 17.72 21.55 19.38
CA SER A 266 17.26 22.72 18.66
C SER A 266 16.69 23.78 19.60
N TRP A 267 16.97 25.05 19.32
CA TRP A 267 16.41 26.20 20.03
C TRP A 267 14.89 26.37 19.83
N LEU A 268 14.30 25.72 18.83
CA LEU A 268 12.85 25.65 18.58
C LEU A 268 12.28 24.22 18.79
N GLY A 269 13.02 23.34 19.48
CA GLY A 269 12.57 21.98 19.73
C GLY A 269 11.19 21.96 20.38
N LEU A 270 10.24 21.29 19.72
CA LEU A 270 8.89 21.13 20.25
C LEU A 270 8.87 20.09 21.37
N HIS A 271 7.77 20.04 22.13
CA HIS A 271 7.57 18.99 23.12
C HIS A 271 7.65 17.62 22.47
N GLY A 272 8.55 16.77 22.95
CA GLY A 272 8.78 15.45 22.36
C GLY A 272 9.91 15.40 21.34
N ALA A 273 10.64 16.49 21.13
CA ALA A 273 11.89 16.48 20.38
C ALA A 273 12.86 15.44 20.94
N VAL A 274 13.49 14.68 20.05
CA VAL A 274 14.20 13.44 20.37
C VAL A 274 15.33 13.22 19.37
N ASP A 275 16.41 12.56 19.79
CA ASP A 275 17.48 12.19 18.88
C ASP A 275 17.06 11.00 17.99
N LEU A 276 17.74 10.84 16.84
CA LEU A 276 17.36 9.84 15.84
C LEU A 276 17.33 8.40 16.39
N ARG A 277 18.27 8.05 17.28
CA ARG A 277 18.35 6.70 17.82
C ARG A 277 17.17 6.42 18.75
N THR A 278 16.85 7.37 19.61
CA THR A 278 15.68 7.26 20.49
C THR A 278 14.37 7.28 19.68
N HIS A 279 14.30 8.03 18.58
CA HIS A 279 13.17 7.99 17.64
C HIS A 279 12.95 6.59 17.04
N ASP A 280 14.02 5.98 16.55
CA ASP A 280 13.99 4.61 16.02
C ASP A 280 13.55 3.59 17.10
N MET A 281 13.98 3.77 18.35
CA MET A 281 13.50 2.97 19.47
C MET A 281 11.98 3.11 19.68
N ILE A 282 11.43 4.31 19.52
CA ILE A 282 9.99 4.56 19.67
C ILE A 282 9.20 3.82 18.57
N HIS A 283 9.67 3.84 17.32
CA HIS A 283 9.08 3.04 16.23
C HIS A 283 8.93 1.57 16.62
N VAL A 284 10.00 0.96 17.11
CA VAL A 284 10.01 -0.45 17.55
C VAL A 284 9.05 -0.69 18.72
N LEU A 285 9.09 0.18 19.73
CA LEU A 285 8.25 0.03 20.93
C LEU A 285 6.77 0.18 20.61
N LEU A 286 6.42 1.04 19.67
CA LEU A 286 5.05 1.21 19.18
C LEU A 286 4.67 0.16 18.14
N GLY A 287 5.61 -0.60 17.57
CA GLY A 287 5.28 -1.55 16.51
C GLY A 287 5.00 -0.89 15.16
N ARG A 288 5.50 0.33 14.94
CA ARG A 288 5.28 1.15 13.74
C ARG A 288 6.45 0.98 12.77
N GLY A 289 6.14 1.03 11.47
CA GLY A 289 7.17 1.02 10.43
C GLY A 289 7.52 2.44 10.00
N LEU A 290 8.03 2.63 8.79
CA LEU A 290 8.72 3.88 8.42
C LEU A 290 8.01 4.78 7.40
N LEU A 291 6.71 4.57 7.13
CA LEU A 291 5.95 5.39 6.16
C LEU A 291 5.55 6.73 6.78
N ASP A 292 5.24 7.75 5.97
CA ASP A 292 4.81 9.08 6.46
C ASP A 292 3.68 9.03 7.50
N GLN A 293 2.76 8.07 7.33
CA GLN A 293 1.67 7.84 8.28
C GLN A 293 2.16 7.27 9.62
N ASP A 294 3.18 6.41 9.58
CA ASP A 294 3.84 5.88 10.78
C ASP A 294 4.63 6.96 11.50
N GLU A 295 5.41 7.75 10.77
CA GLU A 295 6.13 8.92 11.30
C GLU A 295 5.15 9.90 11.96
N ALA A 296 4.03 10.21 11.28
CA ALA A 296 2.99 11.08 11.82
C ALA A 296 2.50 10.59 13.20
N PHE A 297 2.20 9.29 13.31
CA PHE A 297 1.73 8.69 14.56
C PHE A 297 2.81 8.69 15.63
N VAL A 298 4.04 8.30 15.30
CA VAL A 298 5.18 8.21 16.23
C VAL A 298 5.53 9.59 16.79
N ILE A 299 5.59 10.61 15.94
CA ILE A 299 5.79 11.99 16.38
C ILE A 299 4.63 12.42 17.27
N GLY A 300 3.39 12.23 16.82
CA GLY A 300 2.19 12.53 17.61
C GLY A 300 2.25 11.88 19.00
N PHE A 301 2.54 10.59 19.07
CA PHE A 301 2.66 9.84 20.32
C PHE A 301 3.73 10.42 21.24
N THR A 302 4.90 10.70 20.68
CA THR A 302 6.03 11.24 21.44
C THR A 302 5.69 12.61 22.02
N MET A 303 5.09 13.49 21.22
CA MET A 303 4.59 14.79 21.67
C MET A 303 3.50 14.61 22.75
N GLY A 304 2.50 13.77 22.49
CA GLY A 304 1.37 13.51 23.39
C GLY A 304 1.81 12.99 24.76
N SER A 305 2.83 12.14 24.81
CA SER A 305 3.41 11.59 26.05
C SER A 305 3.97 12.64 27.00
N THR A 306 4.27 13.85 26.51
CA THR A 306 4.71 14.96 27.37
C THR A 306 3.56 15.55 28.19
N ARG A 307 2.31 15.39 27.73
CA ARG A 307 1.09 15.98 28.30
C ARG A 307 1.13 17.52 28.41
N ALA A 308 2.07 18.15 27.72
CA ALA A 308 2.31 19.59 27.77
C ALA A 308 2.01 20.29 26.42
N VAL A 309 1.67 19.52 25.38
CA VAL A 309 1.45 20.06 24.03
C VAL A 309 0.22 20.97 23.99
N THR A 310 0.46 22.25 23.70
CA THR A 310 -0.60 23.25 23.61
C THR A 310 -1.36 23.17 22.28
N ALA A 311 -2.55 23.79 22.20
CA ALA A 311 -3.30 23.85 20.93
C ALA A 311 -2.54 24.63 19.84
N LEU A 312 -1.81 25.69 20.24
CA LEU A 312 -0.98 26.48 19.33
C LEU A 312 0.17 25.64 18.78
N GLU A 313 0.85 24.89 19.63
CA GLU A 313 1.97 24.02 19.23
C GLU A 313 1.51 22.94 18.26
N ARG A 314 0.37 22.28 18.52
CA ARG A 314 -0.24 21.33 17.57
C ARG A 314 -0.52 21.98 16.23
N TRP A 315 -1.06 23.20 16.23
CA TRP A 315 -1.39 23.91 15.00
C TRP A 315 -0.13 24.27 14.21
N VAL A 316 0.90 24.82 14.87
CA VAL A 316 2.19 25.18 14.26
C VAL A 316 2.84 23.95 13.65
N PHE A 317 2.93 22.85 14.40
CA PHE A 317 3.52 21.61 13.92
C PHE A 317 2.79 21.07 12.69
N ARG A 318 1.45 21.00 12.74
CA ARG A 318 0.62 20.57 11.59
C ARG A 318 0.85 21.43 10.35
N GLN A 319 1.01 22.74 10.51
CA GLN A 319 1.32 23.61 9.36
C GLN A 319 2.74 23.34 8.84
N ALA A 320 3.74 23.26 9.72
CA ALA A 320 5.13 23.05 9.34
C ALA A 320 5.30 21.71 8.59
N VAL A 321 4.82 20.61 9.17
CA VAL A 321 5.00 19.27 8.60
C VAL A 321 4.26 19.06 7.28
N SER A 322 3.13 19.75 7.07
CA SER A 322 2.32 19.58 5.85
C SER A 322 2.59 20.59 4.74
N THR A 323 3.33 21.67 5.02
CA THR A 323 3.59 22.74 4.02
C THR A 323 5.06 23.12 3.91
N LEU A 324 5.77 23.21 5.04
CA LEU A 324 7.12 23.75 5.10
C LEU A 324 8.20 22.67 4.94
N TYR A 325 7.92 21.44 5.37
CA TYR A 325 8.87 20.34 5.19
C TYR A 325 9.06 20.03 3.70
N PRO A 326 10.29 19.75 3.26
CA PRO A 326 10.56 19.30 1.90
C PRO A 326 10.15 17.83 1.75
N GLU A 327 9.80 17.42 0.53
CA GLU A 327 9.72 15.97 0.21
C GLU A 327 11.09 15.31 0.46
N PRO A 328 11.16 14.07 1.00
CA PRO A 328 10.05 13.17 1.42
C PRO A 328 9.34 13.54 2.72
N TYR A 329 9.94 14.37 3.56
CA TYR A 329 9.57 14.49 4.97
C TYR A 329 8.21 15.19 5.19
N ARG A 330 7.58 15.67 4.12
CA ARG A 330 6.31 16.36 4.20
C ARG A 330 5.18 15.36 4.41
N ILE A 331 4.48 15.48 5.54
CA ILE A 331 3.31 14.65 5.82
C ILE A 331 2.08 15.28 5.15
N PRO A 332 1.43 14.59 4.19
CA PRO A 332 0.25 15.14 3.52
C PRO A 332 -0.87 15.42 4.52
N ARG A 333 -1.65 16.50 4.31
CA ARG A 333 -2.75 16.87 5.22
C ARG A 333 -3.72 15.74 5.53
N LYS A 334 -3.98 14.86 4.55
CA LYS A 334 -4.83 13.66 4.73
C LYS A 334 -4.28 12.69 5.79
N MET A 335 -2.96 12.63 5.99
CA MET A 335 -2.30 11.74 6.96
C MET A 335 -2.18 12.34 8.35
N LEU A 336 -2.54 13.62 8.55
CA LEU A 336 -2.53 14.25 9.87
C LEU A 336 -3.52 13.62 10.86
N ALA A 337 -4.48 12.82 10.39
CA ALA A 337 -5.33 12.02 11.27
C ALA A 337 -4.51 11.00 12.09
N ALA A 338 -3.45 10.42 11.53
CA ALA A 338 -2.55 9.53 12.26
C ALA A 338 -1.74 10.29 13.32
N TYR A 339 -1.33 11.53 13.02
CA TYR A 339 -0.71 12.41 14.00
C TYR A 339 -1.65 12.75 15.17
N ASP A 340 -2.89 13.15 14.88
CA ASP A 340 -3.87 13.49 15.91
C ASP A 340 -4.18 12.27 16.81
N LEU A 341 -4.29 11.06 16.24
CA LEU A 341 -4.47 9.80 16.98
C LEU A 341 -3.23 9.42 17.79
N GLY A 342 -2.03 9.60 17.24
CA GLY A 342 -0.77 9.42 17.97
C GLY A 342 -0.72 10.32 19.20
N LEU A 343 -1.04 11.61 19.03
CA LEU A 343 -1.08 12.59 20.12
C LEU A 343 -2.04 12.16 21.24
N GLU A 344 -3.25 11.72 20.87
CA GLU A 344 -4.22 11.22 21.83
C GLU A 344 -3.71 9.95 22.54
N ALA A 345 -3.15 8.99 21.79
CA ALA A 345 -2.59 7.77 22.35
C ALA A 345 -1.47 8.05 23.36
N GLY A 346 -0.53 8.94 23.02
CA GLY A 346 0.56 9.32 23.92
C GLY A 346 0.06 10.02 25.19
N ALA A 347 -0.98 10.84 25.08
CA ALA A 347 -1.56 11.55 26.22
C ALA A 347 -2.36 10.62 27.15
N ASP A 348 -3.08 9.66 26.57
CA ASP A 348 -3.93 8.69 27.26
C ASP A 348 -3.14 7.58 27.98
N MET A 349 -1.99 7.17 27.42
CA MET A 349 -1.17 6.11 28.01
C MET A 349 -0.44 6.54 29.28
N GLY A 350 -0.08 5.55 30.11
CA GLY A 350 0.64 5.74 31.37
C GLY A 350 2.05 6.32 31.23
N VAL A 351 2.55 6.42 30.00
CA VAL A 351 3.86 6.97 29.64
C VAL A 351 3.91 8.48 29.93
N ARG A 352 4.98 8.95 30.58
CA ARG A 352 5.30 10.37 30.69
C ARG A 352 6.66 10.66 30.07
N ASN A 353 6.70 11.62 29.14
CA ASN A 353 7.90 12.03 28.42
C ASN A 353 8.67 10.82 27.84
N LEU A 354 8.04 10.07 26.93
CA LEU A 354 8.60 8.83 26.39
C LEU A 354 10.05 9.00 25.92
N HIS A 355 10.31 10.08 25.17
CA HIS A 355 11.63 10.46 24.65
C HIS A 355 12.73 10.60 25.72
N ARG A 356 12.39 10.78 27.01
CA ARG A 356 13.34 10.83 28.13
C ARG A 356 13.38 9.55 28.96
N ALA A 357 12.32 8.75 28.88
CA ALA A 357 12.17 7.52 29.65
C ALA A 357 12.92 6.35 29.01
N ILE A 358 13.08 6.36 27.69
CA ILE A 358 13.87 5.39 26.94
C ILE A 358 15.36 5.60 27.24
N ARG A 359 16.06 4.50 27.53
CA ARG A 359 17.50 4.51 27.85
C ARG A 359 18.20 3.31 27.24
N ASP A 360 19.51 3.42 27.03
CA ASP A 360 20.34 2.38 26.42
C ASP A 360 20.31 1.05 27.20
N GLU A 361 20.10 1.07 28.51
CA GLU A 361 20.01 -0.16 29.33
C GLU A 361 18.73 -0.97 29.06
N MET A 362 17.81 -0.45 28.23
CA MET A 362 16.62 -1.15 27.77
C MET A 362 16.86 -1.94 26.48
N LEU A 363 17.99 -1.76 25.80
CA LEU A 363 18.27 -2.39 24.50
C LEU A 363 18.25 -3.92 24.56
N ASP A 364 18.83 -4.49 25.61
CA ASP A 364 18.96 -5.93 25.78
C ASP A 364 17.76 -6.57 26.49
N ARG A 365 16.71 -5.80 26.77
CA ARG A 365 15.49 -6.28 27.44
C ARG A 365 14.46 -6.76 26.41
N PRO A 366 13.66 -7.80 26.74
CA PRO A 366 12.51 -8.17 25.93
C PRO A 366 11.55 -6.99 25.73
N LEU A 367 11.03 -6.83 24.52
CA LEU A 367 10.16 -5.71 24.14
C LEU A 367 8.91 -5.64 25.02
N GLY A 368 8.32 -6.79 25.37
CA GLY A 368 7.15 -6.82 26.25
C GLY A 368 7.45 -6.26 27.64
N GLU A 369 8.64 -6.55 28.18
CA GLU A 369 9.08 -5.98 29.47
C GLU A 369 9.36 -4.48 29.36
N THR A 370 10.03 -4.05 28.29
CA THR A 370 10.33 -2.64 28.05
C THR A 370 9.06 -1.81 27.87
N ARG A 371 8.07 -2.29 27.11
CA ARG A 371 6.76 -1.65 26.94
C ARG A 371 6.04 -1.50 28.28
N ARG A 372 5.96 -2.58 29.09
CA ARG A 372 5.36 -2.53 30.44
C ARG A 372 6.09 -1.54 31.36
N ALA A 373 7.42 -1.55 31.36
CA ALA A 373 8.22 -0.65 32.18
C ALA A 373 8.02 0.83 31.81
N LEU A 374 7.76 1.12 30.53
CA LEU A 374 7.47 2.47 30.05
C LEU A 374 6.00 2.87 30.21
N GLY A 375 5.11 1.92 30.49
CA GLY A 375 3.66 2.15 30.56
C GLY A 375 2.96 2.16 29.19
N ILE A 376 3.55 1.52 28.19
CA ILE A 376 2.97 1.32 26.86
C ILE A 376 2.06 0.08 26.92
N ASP A 377 0.75 0.31 26.87
CA ASP A 377 -0.25 -0.76 26.81
C ASP A 377 -0.54 -1.14 25.36
N THR A 378 -0.13 -2.34 24.96
CA THR A 378 -0.30 -2.84 23.59
C THR A 378 -1.76 -3.13 23.24
N SER A 379 -2.61 -3.40 24.23
CA SER A 379 -4.06 -3.57 24.00
C SER A 379 -4.67 -2.22 23.64
N ARG A 380 -4.32 -1.18 24.39
CA ARG A 380 -4.75 0.20 24.09
C ARG A 380 -4.20 0.71 22.77
N LEU A 381 -2.93 0.39 22.42
CA LEU A 381 -2.39 0.73 21.10
C LEU A 381 -3.22 0.11 19.96
N ARG A 382 -3.65 -1.15 20.09
CA ARG A 382 -4.50 -1.81 19.07
C ARG A 382 -5.84 -1.09 18.87
N GLU A 383 -6.42 -0.50 19.92
CA GLU A 383 -7.64 0.31 19.81
C GLU A 383 -7.38 1.60 19.00
N PHE A 384 -6.28 2.30 19.26
CA PHE A 384 -5.87 3.46 18.45
C PHE A 384 -5.59 3.08 17.00
N TYR A 385 -4.97 1.93 16.76
CA TYR A 385 -4.74 1.41 15.40
C TYR A 385 -6.05 1.03 14.69
N ALA A 386 -7.05 0.52 15.40
CA ALA A 386 -8.37 0.29 14.83
C ALA A 386 -9.04 1.61 14.41
N ARG A 387 -8.92 2.66 15.23
CA ARG A 387 -9.42 4.00 14.89
C ARG A 387 -8.68 4.61 13.71
N GLU A 388 -7.36 4.42 13.65
CA GLU A 388 -6.54 4.87 12.52
C GLU A 388 -6.95 4.18 11.22
N ARG A 389 -7.13 2.85 11.24
CA ARG A 389 -7.63 2.09 10.09
C ARG A 389 -8.98 2.60 9.59
N ALA A 390 -9.87 2.98 10.50
CA ALA A 390 -11.18 3.53 10.15
C ALA A 390 -11.07 4.93 9.54
N ALA A 391 -10.15 5.77 10.04
CA ALA A 391 -9.94 7.14 9.56
C ALA A 391 -9.14 7.20 8.25
N LEU A 392 -8.20 6.27 8.05
CA LEU A 392 -7.29 6.19 6.91
C LEU A 392 -7.39 4.81 6.23
N PRO A 393 -8.56 4.43 5.71
CA PRO A 393 -8.74 3.11 5.12
C PRO A 393 -7.95 2.98 3.81
N GLY A 394 -7.35 1.80 3.62
CA GLY A 394 -6.69 1.43 2.35
C GLY A 394 -5.26 1.94 2.17
N THR A 395 -4.67 2.62 3.17
CA THR A 395 -3.24 2.92 3.16
C THR A 395 -2.43 1.69 3.58
N LEU A 396 -1.19 1.58 3.07
CA LEU A 396 -0.29 0.48 3.41
C LEU A 396 -0.02 0.43 4.93
N ALA A 397 0.26 1.59 5.52
CA ALA A 397 0.48 1.75 6.96
C ALA A 397 -0.73 1.28 7.78
N SER A 398 -1.95 1.64 7.42
CA SER A 398 -3.16 1.17 8.13
C SER A 398 -3.35 -0.34 8.02
N GLN A 399 -3.09 -0.91 6.86
CA GLN A 399 -3.35 -2.33 6.58
C GLN A 399 -2.43 -3.29 7.35
N ARG A 400 -1.20 -2.87 7.66
CA ARG A 400 -0.25 -3.68 8.44
C ARG A 400 -0.46 -3.62 9.95
N LEU A 401 -1.31 -2.73 10.44
CA LEU A 401 -1.50 -2.59 11.90
C LEU A 401 -2.26 -3.79 12.46
N PRO A 402 -1.86 -4.31 13.63
CA PRO A 402 -2.53 -5.44 14.27
C PRO A 402 -4.00 -5.10 14.61
N ALA A 403 -4.90 -6.05 14.38
CA ALA A 403 -6.30 -5.93 14.74
C ALA A 403 -6.48 -5.85 16.27
N ALA A 404 -7.59 -5.28 16.74
CA ALA A 404 -7.99 -5.47 18.12
C ALA A 404 -8.35 -6.96 18.29
N GLY A 405 -7.69 -7.62 19.24
CA GLY A 405 -7.90 -9.04 19.56
C GLY A 405 -9.19 -9.30 20.31
#